data_AF-A0A1Z9G7E2-F1
#
_entry.id   AF-A0A1Z9G7E2-F1
#
_cell.length_a   1.000
_cell.length_b   1.000
_cell.length_c   1.000
_cell.angle_alpha   90.00
_cell.angle_beta   90.00
_cell.angle_gamma   90.00
#
_symmetry.space_group_name_H-M   'P 1'
#
loop_
_entity.id
_entity.type
_entity.pdbx_description
1 polymer ?
#
loop_
_entity_poly.entity_id
_entity_poly.type
_entity_poly.pdbx_seq_one_letter_code
_entity_poly.pdbx_strand_id
1 'polypeptide(L)'
;MVTMRHIATRHISALMLVLGLVFCPVLTPILISTPAYADWRDGTSLPTAVSDAVAASIDDGLYVMSGAPGRGLRQFFEFYDTQNDGWRPLTPMPASLWRFSLTSGNGQLYVTGGRDQATGDLSPGVWMYTPQSAIWVELPALPDPRAGHASFFADGHVYLIGGVGANSTQVVRYVSRAGRWESVGAPMPVPVANAAWTRKGDQLIIAGGVRPDGRDTKFVQTFNIKTLKWARLADLPQASSGGALGVVGDALHYAGGFSQAQQMVLARHVGLAEGAWRDLAEMPQGRHQMAYAGDGERLFIIGGALGGGFYSLFTGSNRVHVFTKDTP
;
A
#
# COMPACT_ATOMS: atom_id res chain seq x y z
N MET A 1 96.96 -53.30 -20.71
CA MET A 1 97.05 -51.90 -21.17
C MET A 1 95.70 -51.58 -21.82
N VAL A 2 94.88 -50.68 -21.22
CA VAL A 2 93.79 -49.90 -21.87
C VAL A 2 92.60 -50.76 -22.41
N THR A 3 91.30 -50.58 -22.12
CA THR A 3 90.45 -49.57 -21.46
C THR A 3 89.03 -50.14 -21.26
N MET A 4 88.29 -49.57 -20.31
CA MET A 4 86.83 -49.68 -20.11
C MET A 4 86.01 -49.43 -21.38
N ARG A 5 84.80 -50.01 -21.46
CA ARG A 5 83.58 -49.26 -21.87
C ARG A 5 82.27 -49.96 -21.46
N HIS A 6 81.31 -49.09 -21.13
CA HIS A 6 80.04 -49.32 -20.46
C HIS A 6 79.01 -50.19 -21.20
N ILE A 7 78.23 -50.91 -20.40
CA ILE A 7 76.97 -51.58 -20.75
C ILE A 7 75.85 -50.53 -20.81
N ALA A 8 75.12 -50.49 -21.91
CA ALA A 8 73.86 -49.75 -22.04
C ALA A 8 72.82 -50.65 -22.72
N THR A 9 71.84 -51.11 -21.94
CA THR A 9 70.67 -51.87 -22.36
C THR A 9 69.62 -50.90 -22.89
N ARG A 10 69.17 -51.03 -24.14
CA ARG A 10 67.99 -50.31 -24.66
C ARG A 10 66.87 -51.29 -24.94
N HIS A 11 65.80 -51.16 -24.17
CA HIS A 11 64.53 -51.84 -24.34
C HIS A 11 63.73 -51.23 -25.50
N ILE A 12 63.01 -52.12 -26.20
CA ILE A 12 62.09 -51.87 -27.30
C ILE A 12 60.79 -51.28 -26.73
N SER A 13 60.37 -50.11 -27.20
CA SER A 13 59.08 -49.50 -26.86
C SER A 13 58.12 -49.62 -28.04
N ALA A 14 57.05 -50.40 -27.85
CA ALA A 14 55.92 -50.51 -28.78
C ALA A 14 55.04 -49.25 -28.69
N LEU A 15 54.70 -48.71 -29.86
CA LEU A 15 53.84 -47.53 -30.03
C LEU A 15 52.37 -47.95 -29.86
N MET A 16 51.73 -47.52 -28.77
CA MET A 16 50.29 -47.73 -28.53
C MET A 16 49.53 -46.47 -28.97
N LEU A 17 48.70 -46.62 -30.00
CA LEU A 17 47.84 -45.57 -30.55
C LEU A 17 46.63 -45.37 -29.62
N VAL A 18 46.55 -44.23 -28.91
CA VAL A 18 45.37 -43.86 -28.12
C VAL A 18 44.47 -42.95 -28.96
N LEU A 19 43.31 -43.46 -29.36
CA LEU A 19 42.25 -42.67 -29.99
C LEU A 19 41.61 -41.76 -28.94
N GLY A 20 41.84 -40.45 -29.04
CA GLY A 20 41.17 -39.45 -28.21
C GLY A 20 39.71 -39.28 -28.63
N LEU A 21 38.77 -39.77 -27.81
CA LEU A 21 37.36 -39.41 -27.89
C LEU A 21 37.20 -37.95 -27.47
N VAL A 22 36.97 -37.06 -28.44
CA VAL A 22 36.59 -35.66 -28.18
C VAL A 22 35.15 -35.67 -27.66
N PHE A 23 35.01 -35.58 -26.34
CA PHE A 23 33.73 -35.38 -25.68
C PHE A 23 33.30 -33.93 -25.91
N CYS A 24 32.44 -33.71 -26.91
CA CYS A 24 31.78 -32.42 -27.10
C CYS A 24 30.57 -32.38 -26.15
N PRO A 25 30.58 -31.59 -25.07
CA PRO A 25 29.42 -31.52 -24.19
C PRO A 25 28.32 -30.78 -24.95
N VAL A 26 27.26 -31.50 -25.29
CA VAL A 26 26.01 -30.88 -25.72
C VAL A 26 25.50 -30.09 -24.52
N LEU A 27 25.65 -28.76 -24.57
CA LEU A 27 24.99 -27.84 -23.65
C LEU A 27 23.49 -27.94 -23.92
N THR A 28 22.82 -28.88 -23.24
CA THR A 28 21.37 -28.78 -23.05
C THR A 28 21.13 -27.47 -22.30
N PRO A 29 20.36 -26.52 -22.85
CA PRO A 29 19.96 -25.36 -22.08
C PRO A 29 19.17 -25.90 -20.90
N ILE A 30 19.69 -25.71 -19.69
CA ILE A 30 18.89 -25.84 -18.49
C ILE A 30 17.86 -24.72 -18.61
N LEU A 31 16.63 -25.07 -18.99
CA LEU A 31 15.48 -24.22 -18.74
C LEU A 31 15.42 -24.06 -17.22
N ILE A 32 16.04 -22.99 -16.72
CA ILE A 32 15.77 -22.52 -15.37
C ILE A 32 14.32 -22.06 -15.46
N SER A 33 13.38 -22.91 -15.05
CA SER A 33 12.07 -22.42 -14.68
C SER A 33 12.32 -21.47 -13.52
N THR A 34 12.31 -20.16 -13.78
CA THR A 34 12.04 -19.19 -12.74
C THR A 34 10.77 -19.72 -12.04
N PRO A 35 10.80 -20.00 -10.73
CA PRO A 35 9.57 -20.30 -10.04
C PRO A 35 8.63 -19.14 -10.36
N ALA A 36 7.44 -19.43 -10.88
CA ALA A 36 6.38 -18.43 -10.91
C ALA A 36 6.11 -18.11 -9.43
N TYR A 37 6.73 -17.03 -8.97
CA TYR A 37 6.51 -16.48 -7.66
C TYR A 37 5.31 -15.55 -7.81
N ALA A 38 4.44 -15.50 -6.81
CA ALA A 38 3.38 -14.52 -6.77
C ALA A 38 4.05 -13.13 -6.76
N ASP A 39 4.08 -12.50 -7.92
CA ASP A 39 5.07 -11.47 -8.20
C ASP A 39 4.48 -10.07 -8.08
N TRP A 40 5.17 -9.27 -7.28
CA TRP A 40 5.09 -7.84 -7.42
C TRP A 40 5.60 -7.46 -8.80
N ARG A 41 4.78 -6.77 -9.58
CA ARG A 41 5.20 -6.15 -10.83
C ARG A 41 5.18 -4.64 -10.71
N ASP A 42 6.01 -3.98 -11.51
CA ASP A 42 5.94 -2.55 -11.71
C ASP A 42 4.71 -2.19 -12.55
N GLY A 43 4.09 -1.05 -12.22
CA GLY A 43 3.22 -0.31 -13.13
C GLY A 43 3.90 0.97 -13.61
N THR A 44 3.29 1.67 -14.55
CA THR A 44 3.73 2.98 -15.01
C THR A 44 3.89 3.93 -13.83
N SER A 45 5.08 4.49 -13.69
CA SER A 45 5.43 5.36 -12.57
C SER A 45 4.67 6.68 -12.63
N LEU A 46 4.37 7.22 -11.44
CA LEU A 46 3.82 8.56 -11.28
C LEU A 46 4.72 9.60 -11.95
N PRO A 47 4.14 10.65 -12.59
CA PRO A 47 4.92 11.77 -13.11
C PRO A 47 5.69 12.55 -12.03
N THR A 48 5.17 12.53 -10.80
CA THR A 48 5.75 13.24 -9.64
C THR A 48 5.80 12.28 -8.45
N ALA A 49 6.93 12.28 -7.74
CA ALA A 49 7.06 11.51 -6.52
C ALA A 49 6.24 12.15 -5.38
N VAL A 50 5.46 11.34 -4.66
CA VAL A 50 4.52 11.83 -3.63
C VAL A 50 4.58 10.96 -2.37
N SER A 51 4.47 11.60 -1.20
CA SER A 51 4.23 10.98 0.11
C SER A 51 2.82 11.31 0.60
N ASP A 52 2.36 10.72 1.72
CA ASP A 52 1.01 10.94 2.26
C ASP A 52 -0.10 10.82 1.19
N ALA A 53 0.05 9.82 0.32
CA ALA A 53 -0.86 9.58 -0.77
C ALA A 53 -2.01 8.68 -0.31
N VAL A 54 -3.20 8.91 -0.85
CA VAL A 54 -4.41 8.11 -0.66
C VAL A 54 -5.03 7.83 -2.01
N ALA A 55 -5.70 6.69 -2.13
CA ALA A 55 -6.41 6.30 -3.34
C ALA A 55 -7.85 5.89 -3.04
N ALA A 56 -8.74 6.12 -4.01
CA ALA A 56 -10.06 5.52 -4.06
C ALA A 56 -10.33 4.96 -5.46
N SER A 57 -11.02 3.82 -5.52
CA SER A 57 -11.38 3.17 -6.77
C SER A 57 -12.77 3.59 -7.24
N ILE A 58 -12.91 3.91 -8.52
CA ILE A 58 -14.21 3.97 -9.20
C ILE A 58 -14.03 3.20 -10.50
N ASP A 59 -14.87 2.18 -10.71
CA ASP A 59 -14.75 1.24 -11.82
C ASP A 59 -13.31 0.69 -11.91
N ASP A 60 -12.71 0.70 -13.09
CA ASP A 60 -11.34 0.22 -13.35
C ASP A 60 -10.23 1.27 -13.11
N GLY A 61 -10.56 2.35 -12.40
CA GLY A 61 -9.66 3.48 -12.20
C GLY A 61 -9.36 3.79 -10.74
N LEU A 62 -8.10 4.18 -10.47
CA LEU A 62 -7.69 4.69 -9.17
C LEU A 62 -7.52 6.21 -9.21
N TYR A 63 -8.20 6.89 -8.31
CA TYR A 63 -8.08 8.33 -8.10
C TYR A 63 -7.09 8.54 -6.96
N VAL A 64 -5.92 9.10 -7.29
CA VAL A 64 -4.80 9.21 -6.36
C VAL A 64 -4.58 10.68 -6.01
N MET A 65 -4.59 10.95 -4.71
CA MET A 65 -4.40 12.29 -4.16
C MET A 65 -3.30 12.25 -3.09
N SER A 66 -2.54 13.32 -2.95
CA SER A 66 -1.49 13.44 -1.93
C SER A 66 -1.53 14.84 -1.30
N GLY A 67 -0.97 14.96 -0.09
CA GLY A 67 -0.69 16.27 0.51
C GLY A 67 0.50 17.01 -0.11
N ALA A 68 1.22 16.39 -1.05
CA ALA A 68 2.25 17.05 -1.82
C ALA A 68 1.66 18.03 -2.84
N PRO A 69 2.35 19.14 -3.15
CA PRO A 69 2.00 19.96 -4.30
C PRO A 69 2.14 19.13 -5.59
N GLY A 70 1.13 19.20 -6.44
CA GLY A 70 1.11 18.70 -7.82
C GLY A 70 1.82 19.66 -8.78
N ARG A 71 1.40 19.69 -10.06
CA ARG A 71 2.00 20.60 -11.05
C ARG A 71 1.76 22.07 -10.65
N GLY A 72 2.84 22.80 -10.36
CA GLY A 72 2.79 24.19 -9.88
C GLY A 72 2.50 24.26 -8.37
N LEU A 73 1.59 25.15 -7.96
CA LEU A 73 1.19 25.35 -6.54
C LEU A 73 -0.13 24.65 -6.17
N ARG A 74 -0.60 23.70 -6.98
CA ARG A 74 -1.91 23.03 -6.81
C ARG A 74 -1.74 21.71 -6.07
N GLN A 75 -2.76 21.16 -5.41
CA GLN A 75 -2.67 19.84 -4.77
C GLN A 75 -2.53 18.72 -5.81
N PHE A 76 -1.69 17.70 -5.55
CA PHE A 76 -1.55 16.53 -6.43
C PHE A 76 -2.87 15.75 -6.50
N PHE A 77 -3.41 15.59 -7.71
CA PHE A 77 -4.59 14.77 -7.96
C PHE A 77 -4.58 14.22 -9.39
N GLU A 78 -4.42 12.91 -9.51
CA GLU A 78 -4.24 12.22 -10.78
C GLU A 78 -5.12 10.95 -10.82
N PHE A 79 -5.47 10.53 -12.03
CA PHE A 79 -6.15 9.27 -12.30
C PHE A 79 -5.16 8.26 -12.86
N TYR A 80 -5.19 7.04 -12.32
CA TYR A 80 -4.47 5.89 -12.84
C TYR A 80 -5.44 4.88 -13.45
N ASP A 81 -5.28 4.64 -14.75
CA ASP A 81 -6.01 3.63 -15.50
C ASP A 81 -5.37 2.26 -15.22
N THR A 82 -6.08 1.37 -14.52
CA THR A 82 -5.52 0.06 -14.14
C THR A 82 -5.53 -0.97 -15.26
N GLN A 83 -6.20 -0.68 -16.39
CA GLN A 83 -6.24 -1.55 -17.57
C GLN A 83 -5.15 -1.15 -18.57
N ASN A 84 -5.03 0.16 -18.84
CA ASN A 84 -4.07 0.68 -19.81
C ASN A 84 -2.72 1.07 -19.21
N ASP A 85 -2.59 0.97 -17.88
CA ASP A 85 -1.37 1.30 -17.13
C ASP A 85 -0.88 2.72 -17.44
N GLY A 86 -1.74 3.70 -17.21
CA GLY A 86 -1.51 5.08 -17.63
C GLY A 86 -2.02 6.12 -16.64
N TRP A 87 -1.39 7.29 -16.66
CA TRP A 87 -1.73 8.42 -15.81
C TRP A 87 -2.34 9.57 -16.59
N ARG A 88 -3.32 10.25 -15.99
CA ARG A 88 -3.79 11.55 -16.46
C ARG A 88 -4.13 12.49 -15.30
N PRO A 89 -3.89 13.80 -15.47
CA PRO A 89 -4.21 14.78 -14.44
C PRO A 89 -5.72 14.99 -14.32
N LEU A 90 -6.14 15.36 -13.11
CA LEU A 90 -7.51 15.72 -12.78
C LEU A 90 -7.60 17.18 -12.31
N THR A 91 -8.82 17.72 -12.23
CA THR A 91 -9.06 19.04 -11.64
C THR A 91 -8.67 19.00 -10.16
N PRO A 92 -7.67 19.77 -9.72
CA PRO A 92 -7.22 19.72 -8.33
C PRO A 92 -8.27 20.34 -7.40
N MET A 93 -8.29 19.85 -6.16
CA MET A 93 -9.17 20.37 -5.12
C MET A 93 -8.77 21.81 -4.75
N PRO A 94 -9.73 22.71 -4.45
CA PRO A 94 -9.45 24.10 -4.08
C PRO A 94 -9.07 24.24 -2.59
N ALA A 95 -8.31 23.29 -2.05
CA ALA A 95 -7.80 23.31 -0.67
C ALA A 95 -6.43 22.61 -0.63
N SER A 96 -5.58 22.98 0.33
CA SER A 96 -4.25 22.39 0.52
C SER A 96 -4.21 21.60 1.82
N LEU A 97 -4.48 20.30 1.73
CA LEU A 97 -4.60 19.41 2.89
C LEU A 97 -3.58 18.28 2.83
N TRP A 98 -3.13 17.81 4.00
CA TRP A 98 -2.36 16.57 4.15
C TRP A 98 -2.98 15.68 5.24
N ARG A 99 -2.72 14.37 5.19
CA ARG A 99 -3.33 13.36 6.09
C ARG A 99 -4.87 13.40 6.11
N PHE A 100 -5.49 13.83 5.02
CA PHE A 100 -6.92 13.69 4.78
C PHE A 100 -7.25 12.24 4.42
N SER A 101 -8.53 11.91 4.37
CA SER A 101 -9.00 10.62 3.87
C SER A 101 -9.74 10.80 2.56
N LEU A 102 -9.59 9.83 1.63
CA LEU A 102 -10.26 9.80 0.33
C LEU A 102 -11.05 8.48 0.22
N THR A 103 -12.34 8.56 -0.11
CA THR A 103 -13.19 7.40 -0.38
C THR A 103 -14.07 7.66 -1.60
N SER A 104 -14.45 6.59 -2.30
CA SER A 104 -15.42 6.63 -3.38
C SER A 104 -16.78 6.08 -2.94
N GLY A 105 -17.85 6.50 -3.62
CA GLY A 105 -19.21 6.02 -3.42
C GLY A 105 -20.18 6.65 -4.41
N ASN A 106 -21.11 5.85 -4.97
CA ASN A 106 -22.07 6.31 -5.99
C ASN A 106 -21.44 7.10 -7.15
N GLY A 107 -20.30 6.62 -7.66
CA GLY A 107 -19.56 7.27 -8.75
C GLY A 107 -18.89 8.60 -8.40
N GLN A 108 -18.87 8.98 -7.12
CA GLN A 108 -18.28 10.23 -6.62
C GLN A 108 -17.12 9.93 -5.68
N LEU A 109 -16.26 10.92 -5.48
CA LEU A 109 -15.21 10.88 -4.45
C LEU A 109 -15.52 11.86 -3.33
N TYR A 110 -15.09 11.51 -2.13
CA TYR A 110 -15.21 12.31 -0.94
C TYR A 110 -13.85 12.45 -0.27
N VAL A 111 -13.39 13.69 -0.09
CA VAL A 111 -12.22 14.06 0.70
C VAL A 111 -12.71 14.58 2.04
N THR A 112 -12.16 14.05 3.14
CA THR A 112 -12.62 14.39 4.49
C THR A 112 -11.46 14.72 5.42
N GLY A 113 -11.59 15.82 6.16
CA GLY A 113 -10.67 16.23 7.21
C GLY A 113 -9.22 16.41 6.74
N GLY A 114 -8.27 16.05 7.59
CA GLY A 114 -6.85 16.25 7.38
C GLY A 114 -6.33 17.47 8.13
N ARG A 115 -5.17 17.96 7.69
CA ARG A 115 -4.53 19.15 8.24
C ARG A 115 -4.31 20.18 7.15
N ASP A 116 -4.55 21.44 7.48
CA ASP A 116 -4.14 22.54 6.63
C ASP A 116 -2.61 22.52 6.47
N GLN A 117 -2.14 22.70 5.24
CA GLN A 117 -0.71 22.63 4.95
C GLN A 117 0.07 23.86 5.44
N ALA A 118 -0.57 25.03 5.52
CA ALA A 118 0.06 26.27 5.93
C ALA A 118 0.09 26.41 7.47
N THR A 119 -1.01 26.09 8.15
CA THR A 119 -1.11 26.26 9.61
C THR A 119 -0.82 24.97 10.39
N GLY A 120 -1.01 23.80 9.77
CA GLY A 120 -0.93 22.51 10.45
C GLY A 120 -2.18 22.16 11.27
N ASP A 121 -3.17 23.05 11.34
CA ASP A 121 -4.39 22.85 12.10
C ASP A 121 -5.25 21.73 11.51
N LEU A 122 -6.04 21.08 12.37
CA LEU A 122 -7.02 20.10 11.90
C LEU A 122 -8.11 20.82 11.09
N SER A 123 -8.32 20.38 9.85
CA SER A 123 -9.34 20.94 8.97
C SER A 123 -10.69 20.23 9.18
N PRO A 124 -11.80 20.95 9.31
CA PRO A 124 -13.15 20.36 9.25
C PRO A 124 -13.63 20.15 7.81
N GLY A 125 -12.84 20.52 6.79
CA GLY A 125 -13.26 20.55 5.40
C GLY A 125 -13.71 19.19 4.86
N VAL A 126 -14.76 19.22 4.05
CA VAL A 126 -15.33 18.05 3.39
C VAL A 126 -15.60 18.44 1.94
N TRP A 127 -15.06 17.67 1.01
CA TRP A 127 -15.15 17.97 -0.41
C TRP A 127 -15.65 16.78 -1.18
N MET A 128 -16.46 17.02 -2.19
CA MET A 128 -16.99 16.02 -3.10
C MET A 128 -16.54 16.32 -4.51
N TYR A 129 -16.03 15.31 -5.22
CA TYR A 129 -15.64 15.41 -6.61
C TYR A 129 -16.51 14.51 -7.47
N THR A 130 -17.03 15.07 -8.55
CA THR A 130 -17.77 14.32 -9.59
C THR A 130 -16.87 14.15 -10.81
N PRO A 131 -16.35 12.94 -11.10
CA PRO A 131 -15.43 12.72 -12.21
C PRO A 131 -15.99 13.11 -13.58
N GLN A 132 -17.30 12.93 -13.80
CA GLN A 132 -17.95 13.17 -15.10
C GLN A 132 -18.00 14.65 -15.47
N SER A 133 -18.18 15.53 -14.48
CA SER A 133 -18.19 16.99 -14.67
C SER A 133 -16.87 17.65 -14.32
N ALA A 134 -15.97 16.92 -13.64
CA ALA A 134 -14.71 17.41 -13.10
C ALA A 134 -14.87 18.59 -12.12
N ILE A 135 -15.97 18.60 -11.38
CA ILE A 135 -16.34 19.68 -10.43
C ILE A 135 -16.12 19.20 -8.99
N TRP A 136 -15.57 20.11 -8.19
CA TRP A 136 -15.52 20.02 -6.73
C TRP A 136 -16.66 20.81 -6.10
N VAL A 137 -17.27 20.24 -5.07
CA VAL A 137 -18.30 20.89 -4.25
C VAL A 137 -17.88 20.74 -2.79
N GLU A 138 -17.90 21.84 -2.05
CA GLU A 138 -17.72 21.81 -0.61
C GLU A 138 -19.02 21.29 0.05
N LEU A 139 -18.87 20.36 0.97
CA LEU A 139 -19.96 19.75 1.73
C LEU A 139 -19.97 20.29 3.17
N PRO A 140 -21.05 20.06 3.93
CA PRO A 140 -21.12 20.40 5.34
C PRO A 140 -19.91 19.89 6.12
N ALA A 141 -19.28 20.82 6.82
CA ALA A 141 -18.04 20.62 7.57
C ALA A 141 -18.19 19.56 8.68
N LEU A 142 -17.08 18.92 9.04
CA LEU A 142 -17.00 17.99 10.17
C LEU A 142 -17.30 18.72 11.49
N PRO A 143 -18.14 18.14 12.38
CA PRO A 143 -18.34 18.69 13.72
C PRO A 143 -17.05 18.67 14.54
N ASP A 144 -16.28 17.59 14.39
CA ASP A 144 -14.98 17.40 15.04
C ASP A 144 -13.90 17.15 13.97
N PRO A 145 -13.06 18.16 13.68
CA PRO A 145 -11.91 18.01 12.79
C PRO A 145 -11.03 16.83 13.18
N ARG A 146 -10.55 16.08 12.18
CA ARG A 146 -9.67 14.93 12.40
C ARG A 146 -8.74 14.69 11.21
N ALA A 147 -7.61 14.05 11.46
CA ALA A 147 -6.61 13.69 10.44
C ALA A 147 -6.08 12.27 10.63
N GLY A 148 -5.61 11.64 9.55
CA GLY A 148 -5.08 10.28 9.58
C GLY A 148 -6.14 9.22 9.91
N HIS A 149 -7.41 9.52 9.65
CA HIS A 149 -8.56 8.63 9.86
C HIS A 149 -8.87 7.79 8.62
N ALA A 150 -9.60 6.70 8.82
CA ALA A 150 -10.22 5.95 7.75
C ALA A 150 -11.54 6.62 7.35
N SER A 151 -11.86 6.59 6.05
CA SER A 151 -13.19 6.93 5.55
C SER A 151 -13.67 5.87 4.57
N PHE A 152 -14.96 5.57 4.56
CA PHE A 152 -15.52 4.60 3.62
C PHE A 152 -16.97 4.93 3.29
N PHE A 153 -17.42 4.54 2.10
CA PHE A 153 -18.83 4.68 1.71
C PHE A 153 -19.61 3.38 1.96
N ALA A 154 -20.77 3.49 2.62
CA ALA A 154 -21.68 2.38 2.81
C ALA A 154 -23.13 2.87 2.97
N ASP A 155 -24.09 2.11 2.43
CA ASP A 155 -25.53 2.39 2.56
C ASP A 155 -25.95 3.83 2.21
N GLY A 156 -25.25 4.48 1.26
CA GLY A 156 -25.53 5.87 0.88
C GLY A 156 -24.88 6.94 1.75
N HIS A 157 -23.96 6.56 2.65
CA HIS A 157 -23.33 7.44 3.63
C HIS A 157 -21.80 7.34 3.58
N VAL A 158 -21.12 8.42 3.94
CA VAL A 158 -19.66 8.44 4.14
C VAL A 158 -19.36 8.32 5.62
N TYR A 159 -18.72 7.24 6.06
CA TYR A 159 -18.35 6.97 7.44
C TYR A 159 -16.90 7.36 7.71
N LEU A 160 -16.62 7.90 8.90
CA LEU A 160 -15.28 8.28 9.36
C LEU A 160 -14.96 7.60 10.68
N ILE A 161 -13.76 7.00 10.77
CA ILE A 161 -13.33 6.22 11.93
C ILE A 161 -11.85 6.47 12.24
N GLY A 162 -11.54 6.68 13.52
CA GLY A 162 -10.18 6.85 14.01
C GLY A 162 -9.56 8.21 13.68
N GLY A 163 -8.23 8.24 13.61
CA GLY A 163 -7.43 9.44 13.38
C GLY A 163 -7.05 10.16 14.68
N VAL A 164 -6.57 11.40 14.53
CA VAL A 164 -6.29 12.31 15.63
C VAL A 164 -7.30 13.46 15.64
N GLY A 165 -7.85 13.79 16.80
CA GLY A 165 -8.90 14.80 17.00
C GLY A 165 -9.69 14.52 18.27
N ALA A 166 -10.39 15.52 18.82
CA ALA A 166 -11.04 15.45 20.14
C ALA A 166 -11.98 14.24 20.32
N ASN A 167 -12.73 13.88 19.28
CA ASN A 167 -13.67 12.75 19.25
C ASN A 167 -13.35 11.72 18.15
N SER A 168 -12.06 11.53 17.85
CA SER A 168 -11.58 10.63 16.79
C SER A 168 -11.97 9.15 16.98
N THR A 169 -12.27 8.73 18.22
CA THR A 169 -12.76 7.36 18.52
C THR A 169 -14.21 7.15 18.11
N GLN A 170 -15.00 8.21 17.98
CA GLN A 170 -16.39 8.10 17.56
C GLN A 170 -16.48 7.80 16.06
N VAL A 171 -17.34 6.83 15.73
CA VAL A 171 -17.77 6.59 14.36
C VAL A 171 -18.84 7.62 14.02
N VAL A 172 -18.58 8.43 13.00
CA VAL A 172 -19.53 9.42 12.48
C VAL A 172 -19.81 9.14 11.01
N ARG A 173 -20.99 9.53 10.53
CA ARG A 173 -21.35 9.41 9.12
C ARG A 173 -21.96 10.70 8.57
N TYR A 174 -21.65 11.00 7.32
CA TYR A 174 -22.35 12.02 6.55
C TYR A 174 -23.55 11.38 5.84
N VAL A 175 -24.74 11.88 6.17
CA VAL A 175 -26.01 11.47 5.55
C VAL A 175 -26.25 12.34 4.32
N SER A 176 -25.84 11.87 3.14
CA SER A 176 -25.89 12.67 1.90
C SER A 176 -27.27 13.21 1.57
N ARG A 177 -28.34 12.44 1.83
CA ARG A 177 -29.73 12.91 1.61
C ARG A 177 -30.16 14.02 2.55
N ALA A 178 -29.63 14.04 3.77
CA ALA A 178 -30.00 14.99 4.81
C ALA A 178 -29.00 16.15 4.94
N GLY A 179 -27.84 16.07 4.27
CA GLY A 179 -26.81 17.09 4.31
C GLY A 179 -26.24 17.33 5.73
N ARG A 180 -26.14 16.30 6.56
CA ARG A 180 -25.67 16.44 7.94
C ARG A 180 -24.82 15.28 8.42
N TRP A 181 -24.09 15.53 9.49
CA TRP A 181 -23.31 14.52 10.21
C TRP A 181 -24.13 13.91 11.34
N GLU A 182 -23.98 12.60 11.52
CA GLU A 182 -24.60 11.83 12.61
C GLU A 182 -23.56 10.97 13.31
N SER A 183 -23.66 10.87 14.64
CA SER A 183 -22.89 9.88 15.40
C SER A 183 -23.55 8.51 15.25
N VAL A 184 -22.75 7.50 14.95
CA VAL A 184 -23.20 6.11 14.78
C VAL A 184 -23.17 5.35 16.11
N GLY A 185 -22.45 5.88 17.11
CA GLY A 185 -22.13 5.16 18.34
C GLY A 185 -20.98 4.17 18.16
N ALA A 186 -20.87 3.20 19.08
CA ALA A 186 -19.85 2.15 19.07
C ALA A 186 -18.42 2.68 18.88
N PRO A 187 -17.85 3.39 19.88
CA PRO A 187 -16.52 3.98 19.74
C PRO A 187 -15.44 2.91 19.48
N MET A 188 -14.44 3.29 18.71
CA MET A 188 -13.30 2.45 18.37
C MET A 188 -12.56 1.97 19.64
N PRO A 189 -12.47 0.65 19.89
CA PRO A 189 -11.91 0.12 21.14
C PRO A 189 -10.45 0.48 21.36
N VAL A 190 -9.64 0.39 20.30
CA VAL A 190 -8.24 0.83 20.31
C VAL A 190 -8.10 2.00 19.35
N PRO A 191 -8.00 3.23 19.86
CA PRO A 191 -7.84 4.42 19.03
C PRO A 191 -6.53 4.34 18.25
N VAL A 192 -6.58 4.58 16.95
CA VAL A 192 -5.41 4.64 16.08
C VAL A 192 -5.57 5.73 15.02
N ALA A 193 -4.43 6.32 14.64
CA ALA A 193 -4.29 7.15 13.45
C ALA A 193 -3.29 6.51 12.49
N ASN A 194 -3.34 6.89 11.20
CA ASN A 194 -2.43 6.37 10.17
C ASN A 194 -2.41 4.83 10.10
N ALA A 195 -3.54 4.19 10.41
CA ALA A 195 -3.71 2.75 10.24
C ALA A 195 -4.03 2.43 8.79
N ALA A 196 -3.63 1.25 8.34
CA ALA A 196 -4.10 0.72 7.07
C ALA A 196 -5.54 0.21 7.24
N TRP A 197 -6.40 0.38 6.24
CA TRP A 197 -7.77 -0.09 6.32
C TRP A 197 -8.27 -0.60 4.98
N THR A 198 -9.22 -1.52 5.02
CA THR A 198 -9.90 -2.02 3.81
C THR A 198 -11.31 -2.48 4.18
N ARG A 199 -12.16 -2.67 3.16
CA ARG A 199 -13.51 -3.20 3.33
C ARG A 199 -13.59 -4.60 2.74
N LYS A 200 -14.12 -5.55 3.52
CA LYS A 200 -14.46 -6.90 3.06
C LYS A 200 -15.93 -7.19 3.39
N GLY A 201 -16.80 -7.07 2.39
CA GLY A 201 -18.26 -7.16 2.58
C GLY A 201 -18.76 -6.09 3.56
N ASP A 202 -19.38 -6.50 4.66
CA ASP A 202 -19.88 -5.62 5.72
C ASP A 202 -18.84 -5.32 6.83
N GLN A 203 -17.60 -5.78 6.68
CA GLN A 203 -16.54 -5.52 7.65
C GLN A 203 -15.62 -4.42 7.13
N LEU A 204 -15.50 -3.34 7.88
CA LEU A 204 -14.31 -2.49 7.80
C LEU A 204 -13.21 -3.13 8.65
N ILE A 205 -12.02 -3.30 8.08
CA ILE A 205 -10.88 -3.88 8.77
C ILE A 205 -9.82 -2.80 8.87
N ILE A 206 -9.31 -2.58 10.08
CA ILE A 206 -8.28 -1.58 10.40
C ILE A 206 -7.10 -2.30 11.04
N ALA A 207 -5.93 -2.17 10.45
CA ALA A 207 -4.71 -2.87 10.86
C ALA A 207 -3.59 -1.89 11.19
N GLY A 208 -2.98 -2.08 12.36
CA GLY A 208 -1.84 -1.28 12.81
C GLY A 208 -2.22 0.17 13.13
N GLY A 209 -1.32 1.09 12.82
CA GLY A 209 -1.43 2.51 13.09
C GLY A 209 -0.79 2.93 14.41
N VAL A 210 -0.85 4.24 14.67
CA VAL A 210 -0.25 4.91 15.83
C VAL A 210 -1.33 5.16 16.88
N ARG A 211 -1.11 4.69 18.11
CA ARG A 211 -2.00 4.94 19.25
C ARG A 211 -1.78 6.34 19.84
N PRO A 212 -2.71 6.84 20.69
CA PRO A 212 -2.56 8.16 21.32
C PRO A 212 -1.29 8.34 22.16
N ASP A 213 -0.71 7.24 22.66
CA ASP A 213 0.58 7.24 23.37
C ASP A 213 1.79 7.34 22.43
N GLY A 214 1.56 7.54 21.13
CA GLY A 214 2.57 7.71 20.10
C GLY A 214 3.19 6.41 19.60
N ARG A 215 2.82 5.24 20.14
CA ARG A 215 3.38 3.93 19.76
C ARG A 215 2.57 3.26 18.66
N ASP A 216 3.25 2.66 17.69
CA ASP A 216 2.64 1.73 16.74
C ASP A 216 1.99 0.53 17.45
N THR A 217 0.95 -0.03 16.83
CA THR A 217 0.28 -1.24 17.33
C THR A 217 0.28 -2.38 16.32
N LYS A 218 0.14 -3.62 16.81
CA LYS A 218 -0.09 -4.82 15.99
C LYS A 218 -1.57 -5.09 15.71
N PHE A 219 -2.44 -4.30 16.33
CA PHE A 219 -3.83 -4.62 16.45
C PHE A 219 -4.57 -4.59 15.12
N VAL A 220 -5.38 -5.62 14.90
CA VAL A 220 -6.30 -5.70 13.76
C VAL A 220 -7.73 -5.75 14.29
N GLN A 221 -8.47 -4.68 14.02
CA GLN A 221 -9.82 -4.47 14.53
C GLN A 221 -10.78 -4.46 13.36
N THR A 222 -11.98 -5.03 13.55
CA THR A 222 -13.03 -4.97 12.54
C THR A 222 -14.26 -4.28 13.08
N PHE A 223 -14.94 -3.53 12.22
CA PHE A 223 -16.21 -2.90 12.50
C PHE A 223 -17.25 -3.42 11.51
N ASN A 224 -18.26 -4.12 12.03
CA ASN A 224 -19.38 -4.56 11.22
C ASN A 224 -20.36 -3.39 11.05
N ILE A 225 -20.55 -2.94 9.81
CA ILE A 225 -21.37 -1.76 9.51
C ILE A 225 -22.88 -1.99 9.68
N LYS A 226 -23.34 -3.24 9.64
CA LYS A 226 -24.75 -3.59 9.80
C LYS A 226 -25.13 -3.75 11.26
N THR A 227 -24.26 -4.40 12.05
CA THR A 227 -24.52 -4.66 13.47
C THR A 227 -23.95 -3.58 14.39
N LEU A 228 -23.11 -2.68 13.87
CA LEU A 228 -22.38 -1.65 14.61
C LEU A 228 -21.55 -2.22 15.77
N LYS A 229 -20.90 -3.36 15.51
CA LYS A 229 -20.10 -4.07 16.52
C LYS A 229 -18.65 -4.16 16.09
N TRP A 230 -17.79 -4.05 17.09
CA TRP A 230 -16.35 -4.26 16.95
C TRP A 230 -15.97 -5.70 17.24
N ALA A 231 -14.99 -6.20 16.50
CA ALA A 231 -14.33 -7.47 16.75
C ALA A 231 -12.82 -7.35 16.52
N ARG A 232 -12.09 -8.44 16.79
CA ARG A 232 -10.64 -8.55 16.60
C ARG A 232 -10.32 -9.69 15.65
N LEU A 233 -9.36 -9.46 14.77
CA LEU A 233 -8.67 -10.53 14.03
C LEU A 233 -7.33 -10.81 14.69
N ALA A 234 -6.62 -11.81 14.15
CA ALA A 234 -5.23 -12.07 14.52
C ALA A 234 -4.39 -10.79 14.36
N ASP A 235 -3.54 -10.53 15.35
CA ASP A 235 -2.64 -9.37 15.36
C ASP A 235 -1.59 -9.48 14.25
N LEU A 236 -1.22 -8.34 13.66
CA LEU A 236 -0.10 -8.24 12.74
C LEU A 236 1.17 -8.84 13.38
N PRO A 237 2.03 -9.52 12.61
CA PRO A 237 3.29 -10.05 13.13
C PRO A 237 4.18 -8.97 13.77
N GLN A 238 4.07 -7.74 13.26
CA GLN A 238 4.85 -6.58 13.68
C GLN A 238 4.00 -5.32 13.77
N ALA A 239 4.28 -4.49 14.78
CA ALA A 239 3.61 -3.20 14.94
C ALA A 239 4.11 -2.25 13.84
N SER A 240 3.19 -1.61 13.14
CA SER A 240 3.54 -0.65 12.09
C SER A 240 2.39 0.33 11.82
N SER A 241 2.74 1.46 11.23
CA SER A 241 1.80 2.47 10.76
C SER A 241 2.07 2.84 9.30
N GLY A 242 1.06 3.40 8.62
CA GLY A 242 1.18 3.84 7.23
C GLY A 242 1.40 2.71 6.21
N GLY A 243 1.06 1.47 6.54
CA GLY A 243 1.07 0.35 5.58
C GLY A 243 -0.11 0.40 4.61
N ALA A 244 -0.09 -0.52 3.64
CA ALA A 244 -1.22 -0.80 2.74
C ALA A 244 -1.98 -2.03 3.23
N LEU A 245 -3.32 -1.99 3.15
CA LEU A 245 -4.17 -3.14 3.45
C LEU A 245 -5.17 -3.34 2.31
N GLY A 246 -5.23 -4.54 1.77
CA GLY A 246 -6.17 -4.88 0.70
C GLY A 246 -6.68 -6.31 0.80
N VAL A 247 -7.75 -6.60 0.06
CA VAL A 247 -8.29 -7.95 -0.11
C VAL A 247 -7.90 -8.42 -1.51
N VAL A 248 -7.24 -9.58 -1.61
CA VAL A 248 -6.90 -10.24 -2.87
C VAL A 248 -7.33 -11.70 -2.76
N GLY A 249 -8.22 -12.12 -3.65
CA GLY A 249 -9.04 -13.32 -3.47
C GLY A 249 -9.77 -13.28 -2.13
N ASP A 250 -9.56 -14.31 -1.31
CA ASP A 250 -10.12 -14.39 0.03
C ASP A 250 -9.20 -13.90 1.14
N ALA A 251 -7.94 -13.60 0.83
CA ALA A 251 -6.93 -13.24 1.82
C ALA A 251 -6.85 -11.72 2.03
N LEU A 252 -6.51 -11.33 3.26
CA LEU A 252 -6.11 -9.95 3.57
C LEU A 252 -4.61 -9.82 3.39
N HIS A 253 -4.17 -8.77 2.72
CA HIS A 253 -2.77 -8.49 2.45
C HIS A 253 -2.37 -7.19 3.13
N TYR A 254 -1.36 -7.25 4.00
CA TYR A 254 -0.76 -6.07 4.62
C TYR A 254 0.69 -5.91 4.14
N ALA A 255 1.03 -4.74 3.61
CA ALA A 255 2.32 -4.52 2.98
C ALA A 255 2.93 -3.16 3.37
N GLY A 256 4.24 -3.17 3.62
CA GLY A 256 5.03 -1.99 3.95
C GLY A 256 4.72 -1.40 5.33
N GLY A 257 4.82 -0.07 5.42
CA GLY A 257 4.64 0.71 6.65
C GLY A 257 5.96 1.11 7.31
N PHE A 258 5.85 1.83 8.41
CA PHE A 258 6.96 2.24 9.25
C PHE A 258 6.85 1.54 10.61
N SER A 259 7.97 1.07 11.12
CA SER A 259 8.10 0.51 12.47
C SER A 259 8.87 1.48 13.35
N GLN A 260 8.18 2.14 14.26
CA GLN A 260 8.82 3.00 15.27
C GLN A 260 9.73 2.22 16.20
N ALA A 261 9.38 0.97 16.53
CA ALA A 261 10.20 0.14 17.40
C ALA A 261 11.58 -0.17 16.78
N GLN A 262 11.63 -0.31 15.45
CA GLN A 262 12.86 -0.57 14.70
C GLN A 262 13.45 0.69 14.05
N GLN A 263 12.74 1.83 14.10
CA GLN A 263 13.08 3.06 13.40
C GLN A 263 13.35 2.84 11.90
N MET A 264 12.54 2.00 11.25
CA MET A 264 12.75 1.63 9.86
C MET A 264 11.48 1.58 9.03
N VAL A 265 11.63 1.88 7.74
CA VAL A 265 10.62 1.65 6.71
C VAL A 265 10.66 0.18 6.31
N LEU A 266 9.49 -0.44 6.22
CA LEU A 266 9.34 -1.87 5.97
C LEU A 266 9.05 -2.14 4.49
N ALA A 267 9.62 -3.21 3.95
CA ALA A 267 9.22 -3.84 2.69
C ALA A 267 8.36 -5.09 2.91
N ARG A 268 8.11 -5.46 4.17
CA ARG A 268 7.42 -6.70 4.53
C ARG A 268 6.01 -6.76 3.93
N HIS A 269 5.64 -7.93 3.44
CA HIS A 269 4.30 -8.24 2.96
C HIS A 269 3.81 -9.53 3.62
N VAL A 270 2.65 -9.46 4.26
CA VAL A 270 2.04 -10.60 4.96
C VAL A 270 0.59 -10.80 4.51
N GLY A 271 0.18 -12.06 4.41
CA GLY A 271 -1.17 -12.46 4.09
C GLY A 271 -1.87 -13.09 5.30
N LEU A 272 -3.12 -12.72 5.58
CA LEU A 272 -3.99 -13.37 6.56
C LEU A 272 -5.01 -14.24 5.83
N ALA A 273 -4.85 -15.55 5.98
CA ALA A 273 -5.78 -16.56 5.49
C ALA A 273 -5.97 -17.61 6.61
N GLU A 274 -7.16 -18.21 6.69
CA GLU A 274 -7.47 -19.26 7.69
C GLU A 274 -7.18 -18.83 9.14
N GLY A 275 -7.26 -17.53 9.44
CA GLY A 275 -7.03 -16.97 10.77
C GLY A 275 -5.57 -16.78 11.19
N ALA A 276 -4.59 -17.04 10.30
CA ALA A 276 -3.17 -16.86 10.59
C ALA A 276 -2.46 -15.98 9.56
N TRP A 277 -1.55 -15.11 10.04
CA TRP A 277 -0.65 -14.34 9.19
C TRP A 277 0.52 -15.19 8.71
N ARG A 278 0.86 -15.08 7.43
CA ARG A 278 2.02 -15.74 6.81
C ARG A 278 2.82 -14.70 6.02
N ASP A 279 4.14 -14.86 6.02
CA ASP A 279 5.02 -14.05 5.18
C ASP A 279 4.84 -14.40 3.70
N LEU A 280 4.83 -13.37 2.86
CA LEU A 280 4.74 -13.44 1.41
C LEU A 280 5.97 -12.76 0.78
N ALA A 281 6.05 -12.76 -0.55
CA ALA A 281 7.09 -12.02 -1.26
C ALA A 281 7.08 -10.54 -0.84
N GLU A 282 8.23 -10.06 -0.38
CA GLU A 282 8.41 -8.67 0.05
C GLU A 282 8.17 -7.69 -1.10
N MET A 283 7.75 -6.48 -0.75
CA MET A 283 7.64 -5.39 -1.71
C MET A 283 9.02 -5.11 -2.34
N PRO A 284 9.09 -4.81 -3.65
CA PRO A 284 10.35 -4.45 -4.31
C PRO A 284 11.04 -3.22 -3.69
N GLN A 285 10.28 -2.38 -2.99
CA GLN A 285 10.77 -1.22 -2.29
C GLN A 285 9.94 -0.97 -1.03
N GLY A 286 10.59 -0.88 0.13
CA GLY A 286 9.92 -0.50 1.37
C GLY A 286 9.44 0.94 1.36
N ARG A 287 8.22 1.17 1.85
CA ARG A 287 7.60 2.50 1.90
C ARG A 287 6.50 2.55 2.97
N HIS A 288 6.07 3.75 3.32
CA HIS A 288 4.91 4.01 4.18
C HIS A 288 4.13 5.23 3.68
N GLN A 289 2.94 5.49 4.25
CA GLN A 289 2.06 6.61 3.85
C GLN A 289 1.80 6.63 2.34
N MET A 290 1.58 5.44 1.79
CA MET A 290 1.36 5.17 0.38
C MET A 290 -0.13 5.17 0.05
N ALA A 291 -0.47 5.54 -1.19
CA ALA A 291 -1.79 5.26 -1.74
C ALA A 291 -1.88 3.76 -2.03
N TYR A 292 -3.04 3.16 -1.78
CA TYR A 292 -3.27 1.76 -2.10
C TYR A 292 -4.74 1.49 -2.40
N ALA A 293 -4.99 0.44 -3.17
CA ALA A 293 -6.33 -0.07 -3.45
C ALA A 293 -6.26 -1.56 -3.74
N GLY A 294 -7.22 -2.32 -3.24
CA GLY A 294 -7.44 -3.71 -3.64
C GLY A 294 -8.70 -3.80 -4.50
N ASP A 295 -8.62 -4.47 -5.64
CA ASP A 295 -9.78 -4.72 -6.53
C ASP A 295 -10.32 -6.16 -6.43
N GLY A 296 -9.79 -6.95 -5.50
CA GLY A 296 -10.12 -8.36 -5.33
C GLY A 296 -9.20 -9.32 -6.08
N GLU A 297 -8.51 -8.87 -7.13
CA GLU A 297 -7.51 -9.67 -7.86
C GLU A 297 -6.09 -9.15 -7.65
N ARG A 298 -5.98 -7.86 -7.37
CA ARG A 298 -4.73 -7.11 -7.36
C ARG A 298 -4.71 -6.19 -6.14
N LEU A 299 -3.52 -6.01 -5.56
CA LEU A 299 -3.23 -4.95 -4.59
C LEU A 299 -2.29 -3.95 -5.24
N PHE A 300 -2.80 -2.74 -5.47
CA PHE A 300 -2.04 -1.61 -5.95
C PHE A 300 -1.42 -0.87 -4.80
N ILE A 301 -0.15 -0.51 -4.94
CA ILE A 301 0.56 0.36 -4.02
C ILE A 301 1.27 1.45 -4.81
N ILE A 302 0.99 2.70 -4.50
CA ILE A 302 1.34 3.87 -5.29
C ILE A 302 2.00 4.94 -4.40
N GLY A 303 3.15 5.43 -4.82
CA GLY A 303 3.87 6.52 -4.14
C GLY A 303 4.32 6.14 -2.73
N GLY A 304 4.18 7.07 -1.78
CA GLY A 304 4.60 6.89 -0.38
C GLY A 304 6.01 7.36 -0.11
N ALA A 305 6.44 7.31 1.15
CA ALA A 305 7.75 7.78 1.59
C ALA A 305 8.73 6.61 1.82
N LEU A 306 9.99 6.81 1.40
CA LEU A 306 11.10 5.85 1.55
C LEU A 306 11.90 6.06 2.85
N GLY A 307 11.90 7.28 3.36
CA GLY A 307 12.58 7.68 4.60
C GLY A 307 11.64 7.68 5.81
N GLY A 308 12.20 7.39 6.98
CA GLY A 308 11.49 7.50 8.27
C GLY A 308 11.55 8.91 8.87
N GLY A 309 10.61 9.21 9.76
CA GLY A 309 10.60 10.46 10.52
C GLY A 309 10.57 11.71 9.63
N PHE A 310 11.36 12.72 9.97
CA PHE A 310 11.44 13.99 9.23
C PHE A 310 11.81 13.81 7.75
N TYR A 311 12.56 12.77 7.39
CA TYR A 311 12.96 12.51 6.02
C TYR A 311 11.81 12.06 5.12
N SER A 312 10.66 11.65 5.67
CA SER A 312 9.50 11.25 4.88
C SER A 312 9.01 12.38 3.95
N LEU A 313 9.21 13.63 4.35
CA LEU A 313 8.83 14.83 3.59
C LEU A 313 9.63 15.01 2.29
N PHE A 314 10.83 14.42 2.19
CA PHE A 314 11.75 14.60 1.07
C PHE A 314 12.02 13.30 0.29
N THR A 315 11.38 12.20 0.69
CA THR A 315 11.65 10.86 0.16
C THR A 315 10.39 10.25 -0.47
N GLY A 316 9.56 11.11 -1.06
CA GLY A 316 8.43 10.64 -1.87
C GLY A 316 8.91 9.66 -2.94
N SER A 317 8.10 8.65 -3.21
CA SER A 317 8.29 7.69 -4.28
C SER A 317 7.33 8.01 -5.42
N ASN A 318 7.76 7.73 -6.64
CA ASN A 318 6.90 7.77 -7.82
C ASN A 318 6.51 6.35 -8.29
N ARG A 319 6.88 5.30 -7.54
CA ARG A 319 6.69 3.92 -7.95
C ARG A 319 5.25 3.46 -7.79
N VAL A 320 4.84 2.60 -8.71
CA VAL A 320 3.60 1.82 -8.64
C VAL A 320 4.03 0.36 -8.59
N HIS A 321 3.67 -0.35 -7.53
CA HIS A 321 3.80 -1.82 -7.52
C HIS A 321 2.43 -2.44 -7.42
N VAL A 322 2.23 -3.52 -8.18
CA VAL A 322 0.99 -4.28 -8.23
C VAL A 322 1.32 -5.70 -7.79
N PHE A 323 0.68 -6.15 -6.72
CA PHE A 323 0.72 -7.55 -6.32
C PHE A 323 -0.49 -8.25 -6.92
N THR A 324 -0.25 -9.38 -7.60
CA THR A 324 -1.30 -10.27 -8.10
C THR A 324 -1.12 -11.64 -7.49
N LYS A 325 -2.23 -12.26 -7.07
CA LYS A 325 -2.17 -13.66 -6.65
C LYS A 325 -2.01 -14.51 -7.91
N ASP A 326 -0.96 -15.34 -7.96
CA ASP A 326 -0.87 -16.36 -9.01
C ASP A 326 -2.12 -17.23 -8.97
N THR A 327 -2.82 -17.28 -10.10
CA THR A 327 -3.83 -18.29 -10.30
C THR A 327 -3.08 -19.50 -10.88
N PRO A 328 -3.12 -20.68 -10.24
CA PRO A 328 -2.47 -21.87 -10.79
C PRO A 328 -3.01 -22.26 -12.16
#